data_AF-A0A2A3APF2-F1
#
_entry.id   AF-A0A2A3APF2-F1
#
_cell.length_a   1.000
_cell.length_b   1.000
_cell.length_c   1.000
_cell.angle_alpha   90.00
_cell.angle_beta   90.00
_cell.angle_gamma   90.00
#
_symmetry.space_group_name_H-M   'P 1'
#
loop_
_entity.id
_entity.type
_entity.pdbx_description
1 polymer ?
#
loop_
_entity_poly.entity_id
_entity_poly.type
_entity_poly.pdbx_seq_one_letter_code
_entity_poly.pdbx_strand_id
1 'polypeptide(L)'
;MPQEVVRRWGLDARASFRLIGEQIDGSFEHRGTVYLIEAKWTNARTDAASLRSFQEKAGDGFEGTRGLFVSYSGFTVEGLHAFNAKRVILMDGMDVFHALWRRISLDEVIAAKFRRGTEERRPLIQVSELFPQ
;
A
#
# COMPACT_ATOMS: atom_id res chain seq x y z
N MET A 1 14.74 10.82 -3.80
CA MET A 1 14.77 9.41 -4.25
C MET A 1 13.50 8.58 -3.95
N PRO A 2 12.25 9.12 -3.81
CA PRO A 2 11.04 8.28 -3.86
C PRO A 2 10.71 7.77 -5.27
N GLN A 3 10.97 8.58 -6.29
CA GLN A 3 10.60 8.31 -7.69
C GLN A 3 11.37 7.12 -8.29
N GLU A 4 12.58 6.83 -7.80
CA GLU A 4 13.43 5.76 -8.33
C GLU A 4 13.01 4.36 -7.82
N VAL A 5 12.48 4.28 -6.60
CA VAL A 5 11.93 3.04 -6.02
C VAL A 5 10.64 2.64 -6.75
N VAL A 6 9.73 3.59 -6.98
CA VAL A 6 8.47 3.38 -7.72
C VAL A 6 8.75 2.88 -9.15
N ARG A 7 9.77 3.46 -9.81
CA ARG A 7 10.15 3.09 -11.18
C ARG A 7 10.82 1.72 -11.27
N ARG A 8 11.62 1.32 -10.27
CA ARG A 8 12.29 0.01 -10.22
C ARG A 8 11.35 -1.16 -9.96
N TRP A 9 10.16 -0.92 -9.40
CA TRP A 9 9.14 -1.94 -9.23
C TRP A 9 8.27 -2.20 -10.46
N GLY A 10 8.56 -1.57 -11.60
CA GLY A 10 7.86 -1.87 -12.84
C GLY A 10 6.35 -1.62 -12.74
N LEU A 11 5.94 -0.76 -11.80
CA LEU A 11 4.59 -0.24 -11.79
C LEU A 11 4.42 0.49 -13.12
N ASP A 12 3.62 -0.09 -14.00
CA ASP A 12 3.01 0.61 -15.14
C ASP A 12 1.99 1.63 -14.60
N ALA A 13 2.42 2.39 -13.59
CA ALA A 13 1.64 3.40 -12.93
C ALA A 13 1.38 4.44 -13.99
N ARG A 14 0.09 4.65 -14.28
CA ARG A 14 -0.29 5.95 -14.81
C ARG A 14 0.24 6.96 -13.79
N ALA A 15 1.15 7.82 -14.27
CA ALA A 15 1.75 8.87 -13.46
C ALA A 15 0.65 9.60 -12.67
N SER A 16 0.97 9.99 -11.44
CA SER A 16 0.10 10.71 -10.50
C SER A 16 -1.03 11.47 -11.19
N PHE A 17 -2.27 11.05 -10.98
CA PHE A 17 -3.44 11.76 -11.49
C PHE A 17 -4.11 12.50 -10.33
N ARG A 18 -4.46 13.77 -10.55
CA ARG A 18 -5.32 14.51 -9.61
C ARG A 18 -6.76 14.28 -10.04
N LEU A 19 -7.58 13.75 -9.12
CA LEU A 19 -9.02 13.92 -9.20
C LEU A 19 -9.35 15.31 -8.64
N ILE A 20 -10.41 15.96 -9.12
CA ILE A 20 -10.79 17.30 -8.65
C ILE A 20 -11.09 17.22 -7.16
N GLY A 21 -10.23 17.83 -6.32
CA GLY A 21 -10.36 17.83 -4.86
C GLY A 21 -9.53 16.77 -4.13
N GLU A 22 -8.95 15.78 -4.82
CA GLU A 22 -8.22 14.67 -4.19
C GLU A 22 -6.89 14.36 -4.89
N GLN A 23 -5.80 14.35 -4.12
CA GLN A 23 -4.49 13.91 -4.59
C GLN A 23 -4.21 12.48 -4.11
N ILE A 24 -3.91 11.61 -5.06
CA ILE A 24 -3.44 10.23 -4.90
C ILE A 24 -2.18 10.10 -5.78
N ASP A 25 -1.18 9.36 -5.31
CA ASP A 25 0.12 9.32 -5.99
C ASP A 25 0.09 8.53 -7.31
N GLY A 26 -0.89 7.65 -7.49
CA GLY A 26 -1.17 6.98 -8.76
C GLY A 26 -2.14 5.82 -8.64
N SER A 27 -2.21 5.01 -9.69
CA SER A 27 -2.92 3.74 -9.69
C SER A 27 -2.26 2.73 -10.62
N PHE A 28 -2.55 1.46 -10.41
CA PHE A 28 -2.14 0.36 -11.26
C PHE A 28 -3.20 -0.74 -11.25
N GLU A 29 -3.19 -1.61 -12.26
CA GLU A 29 -4.03 -2.80 -12.28
C GLU A 29 -3.25 -4.00 -11.75
N HIS A 30 -3.88 -4.79 -10.87
CA HIS A 30 -3.38 -6.07 -10.40
C HIS A 30 -4.48 -7.11 -10.54
N ARG A 31 -4.26 -8.10 -11.42
CA ARG A 31 -5.17 -9.23 -11.65
C ARG A 31 -6.63 -8.81 -11.88
N GLY A 32 -6.85 -7.82 -12.76
CA GLY A 32 -8.18 -7.29 -13.08
C GLY A 32 -8.79 -6.37 -12.01
N THR A 33 -8.03 -6.03 -10.96
CA THR A 33 -8.46 -5.09 -9.91
C THR A 33 -7.63 -3.82 -9.98
N VAL A 34 -8.29 -2.66 -9.97
CA VAL A 34 -7.59 -1.38 -9.85
C VAL A 34 -7.18 -1.14 -8.41
N TYR A 35 -5.91 -0.80 -8.22
CA TYR A 35 -5.34 -0.34 -6.97
C TYR A 35 -4.99 1.13 -7.07
N LEU A 36 -5.48 1.93 -6.11
CA LEU A 36 -4.96 3.26 -5.83
C LEU A 36 -3.72 3.11 -4.96
N ILE A 37 -2.71 3.96 -5.16
CA ILE A 37 -1.48 3.96 -4.36
C ILE A 37 -1.23 5.33 -3.74
N GLU A 38 -0.89 5.34 -2.45
CA GLU A 38 -0.38 6.50 -1.73
C GLU A 38 0.94 6.14 -1.04
N ALA A 39 1.97 6.97 -1.22
CA ALA A 39 3.32 6.78 -0.73
C ALA A 39 3.76 7.96 0.15
N LYS A 40 3.69 7.77 1.47
CA LYS A 40 4.11 8.77 2.45
C LYS A 40 5.60 8.65 2.77
N TRP A 41 6.40 9.58 2.25
CA TRP A 41 7.86 9.62 2.44
C TRP A 41 8.30 10.69 3.46
N THR A 42 7.86 10.55 4.70
CA THR A 42 8.16 11.46 5.81
C THR A 42 8.77 10.71 6.97
N ASN A 43 9.57 11.39 7.81
CA ASN A 43 10.15 10.78 9.03
C ASN A 43 9.10 10.46 10.11
N ALA A 44 7.93 11.09 10.05
CA ALA A 44 6.82 10.82 10.96
C ALA A 44 6.12 9.51 10.58
N ARG A 45 5.77 8.71 11.60
CA ARG A 45 4.92 7.53 11.44
C ARG A 45 3.50 7.93 11.04
N THR A 46 2.87 7.12 10.19
CA THR A 46 1.50 7.33 9.73
C THR A 46 0.50 6.99 10.84
N ASP A 47 -0.52 7.82 11.01
CA ASP A 47 -1.59 7.68 11.99
C ASP A 47 -2.88 7.09 11.39
N ALA A 48 -3.85 6.77 12.24
CA ALA A 48 -5.13 6.22 11.79
C ALA A 48 -5.94 7.21 10.93
N ALA A 49 -5.80 8.52 11.15
CA ALA A 49 -6.53 9.53 10.40
C ALA A 49 -6.11 9.54 8.94
N SER A 50 -4.80 9.50 8.67
CA SER A 50 -4.25 9.37 7.31
C SER A 50 -4.77 8.09 6.63
N LEU A 51 -4.75 6.95 7.34
CA LEU A 51 -5.21 5.66 6.81
C LEU A 51 -6.70 5.65 6.47
N ARG A 52 -7.55 6.23 7.34
CA ARG A 52 -8.99 6.34 7.09
C ARG A 52 -9.28 7.23 5.89
N SER A 53 -8.64 8.38 5.81
CA SER A 53 -8.80 9.29 4.68
C SER A 53 -8.44 8.61 3.35
N PHE A 54 -7.34 7.86 3.29
CA PHE A 54 -7.00 7.12 2.07
C PHE A 54 -7.99 5.99 1.76
N GLN A 55 -8.47 5.26 2.78
CA GLN A 55 -9.48 4.22 2.58
C GLN A 55 -10.81 4.78 2.05
N GLU A 56 -11.20 5.98 2.48
CA GLU A 56 -12.37 6.70 1.96
C GLU A 56 -12.19 7.05 0.49
N LYS A 57 -11.03 7.59 0.09
CA LYS A 57 -10.73 7.86 -1.32
C LYS A 57 -10.75 6.59 -2.19
N ALA A 58 -10.17 5.49 -1.70
CA ALA A 58 -10.28 4.18 -2.36
C ALA A 58 -11.74 3.64 -2.34
N GLY A 59 -12.56 4.19 -1.46
CA GLY A 59 -14.01 4.03 -1.30
C GLY A 59 -14.84 4.61 -2.43
N ASP A 60 -14.51 5.84 -2.82
CA ASP A 60 -15.33 6.73 -3.65
C ASP A 60 -15.26 6.41 -5.17
N GLY A 61 -14.30 5.58 -5.58
CA GLY A 61 -14.18 5.07 -6.94
C GLY A 61 -15.15 3.94 -7.28
N PHE A 62 -14.86 3.22 -8.37
CA PHE A 62 -15.66 2.05 -8.76
C PHE A 62 -15.62 0.96 -7.69
N GLU A 63 -16.74 0.24 -7.53
CA GLU A 63 -16.83 -0.91 -6.64
C GLU A 63 -15.72 -1.92 -6.94
N GLY A 64 -15.10 -2.45 -5.88
CA GLY A 64 -13.97 -3.37 -6.00
C GLY A 64 -12.60 -2.70 -6.10
N THR A 65 -12.52 -1.36 -6.24
CA THR A 65 -11.25 -0.62 -6.16
C THR A 65 -10.57 -0.87 -4.80
N ARG A 66 -9.26 -1.11 -4.83
CA ARG A 66 -8.45 -1.38 -3.64
C ARG A 66 -7.40 -0.30 -3.43
N GLY A 67 -6.82 -0.26 -2.24
CA GLY A 67 -5.76 0.66 -1.88
C GLY A 67 -4.47 -0.06 -1.49
N LEU A 68 -3.34 0.51 -1.88
CA LEU A 68 -2.03 0.22 -1.33
C LEU A 68 -1.48 1.50 -0.67
N PHE A 69 -1.28 1.47 0.64
CA PHE A 69 -0.66 2.57 1.37
C PHE A 69 0.77 2.20 1.76
N VAL A 70 1.75 2.96 1.29
CA VAL A 70 3.17 2.78 1.60
C VAL A 70 3.64 3.91 2.52
N SER A 71 4.08 3.57 3.74
CA SER A 71 4.64 4.53 4.69
C SER A 71 6.12 4.26 4.94
N TYR A 72 7.01 5.14 4.47
CA TYR A 72 8.46 4.92 4.61
C TYR A 72 8.88 4.69 6.07
N SER A 73 8.43 5.56 6.98
CA SER A 73 8.73 5.45 8.41
C SER A 73 7.78 4.52 9.18
N GLY A 74 6.90 3.81 8.48
CA GLY A 74 5.93 2.88 9.07
C GLY A 74 4.73 3.57 9.72
N PHE A 75 4.06 2.86 10.61
CA PHE A 75 2.78 3.25 11.20
C PHE A 75 2.88 3.35 12.71
N THR A 76 2.07 4.21 13.31
CA THR A 76 1.90 4.24 14.77
C THR A 76 1.16 2.98 15.23
N VAL A 77 1.45 2.50 16.45
CA VAL A 77 0.83 1.29 17.00
C VAL A 77 -0.67 1.54 17.20
N GLU A 78 -1.00 2.70 17.75
CA GLU A 78 -2.36 3.21 17.92
C GLU A 78 -3.05 3.36 16.57
N GLY A 79 -2.30 3.81 15.55
CA GLY A 79 -2.76 3.93 14.17
C GLY A 79 -3.22 2.59 13.59
N LEU A 80 -2.38 1.57 13.73
CA LEU A 80 -2.68 0.20 13.27
C LEU A 80 -3.86 -0.42 14.04
N HIS A 81 -3.90 -0.25 15.35
CA HIS A 81 -5.01 -0.78 16.17
C HIS A 81 -6.34 -0.11 15.88
N ALA A 82 -6.35 1.21 15.66
CA ALA A 82 -7.57 1.96 15.37
C ALA A 82 -8.03 1.84 13.92
N PHE A 83 -7.19 1.33 13.01
CA PHE A 83 -7.51 1.23 11.60
C PHE A 83 -8.21 -0.09 11.26
N ASN A 84 -9.51 -0.01 11.00
CA ASN A 84 -10.28 -1.13 10.45
C ASN A 84 -10.21 -1.13 8.92
N ALA A 85 -9.30 -1.93 8.38
CA ALA A 85 -9.10 -2.04 6.94
C ALA A 85 -10.22 -2.86 6.27
N LYS A 86 -10.75 -2.30 5.19
CA LYS A 86 -11.80 -2.89 4.34
C LYS A 86 -11.30 -3.18 2.93
N ARG A 87 -10.39 -2.35 2.41
CA ARG A 87 -9.89 -2.43 1.04
C ARG A 87 -8.44 -1.98 0.86
N VAL A 88 -7.76 -1.63 1.96
CA VAL A 88 -6.41 -1.07 1.94
C VAL A 88 -5.42 -2.06 2.55
N ILE A 89 -4.39 -2.39 1.79
CA ILE A 89 -3.20 -3.10 2.25
C ILE A 89 -2.13 -2.09 2.64
N LEU A 90 -1.37 -2.38 3.69
CA LEU A 90 -0.29 -1.54 4.18
C LEU A 90 1.09 -2.13 3.85
N MET A 91 2.00 -1.24 3.52
CA MET A 91 3.43 -1.51 3.39
C MET A 91 4.25 -0.44 4.09
N ASP A 92 5.41 -0.83 4.61
CA ASP A 92 6.39 0.11 5.13
C ASP A 92 7.74 0.07 4.39
N GLY A 93 8.71 0.86 4.84
CA GLY A 93 10.05 0.89 4.26
C GLY A 93 10.78 -0.46 4.33
N MET A 94 10.49 -1.30 5.33
CA MET A 94 11.10 -2.64 5.45
C MET A 94 10.48 -3.63 4.48
N ASP A 95 9.17 -3.55 4.23
CA ASP A 95 8.52 -4.32 3.17
C ASP A 95 9.16 -4.01 1.80
N VAL A 96 9.35 -2.73 1.49
CA VAL A 96 9.99 -2.27 0.25
C VAL A 96 11.43 -2.78 0.16
N PHE A 97 12.21 -2.60 1.23
CA PHE A 97 13.59 -3.07 1.30
C PHE A 97 13.68 -4.59 1.08
N HIS A 98 12.89 -5.38 1.81
CA HIS A 98 12.96 -6.84 1.73
C HIS A 98 12.53 -7.36 0.36
N ALA A 99 11.47 -6.82 -0.23
CA ALA A 99 11.04 -7.23 -1.56
C ALA A 99 12.09 -6.90 -2.62
N LEU A 100 12.70 -5.70 -2.59
CA LEU A 100 13.79 -5.34 -3.50
C LEU A 100 15.04 -6.20 -3.29
N TRP A 101 15.50 -6.32 -2.05
CA TRP A 101 16.72 -7.06 -1.71
C TRP A 101 16.62 -8.52 -2.12
N ARG A 102 15.45 -9.12 -1.93
CA ARG A 102 15.18 -10.53 -2.24
C ARG A 102 14.64 -10.75 -3.65
N ARG A 103 14.51 -9.69 -4.45
CA ARG A 103 13.95 -9.74 -5.81
C ARG A 103 12.55 -10.37 -5.88
N ILE A 104 11.72 -10.14 -4.86
CA ILE A 104 10.31 -10.54 -4.86
C ILE A 104 9.53 -9.47 -5.62
N SER A 105 8.72 -9.88 -6.60
CA SER A 105 7.97 -8.92 -7.41
C SER A 105 6.85 -8.25 -6.62
N LEU A 106 6.46 -7.04 -7.04
CA LEU A 106 5.33 -6.36 -6.42
C LEU A 106 3.99 -7.12 -6.62
N ASP A 107 3.83 -7.82 -7.75
CA ASP A 107 2.67 -8.70 -7.97
C ASP A 107 2.55 -9.77 -6.89
N GLU A 108 3.66 -10.45 -6.58
CA GLU A 108 3.72 -11.48 -5.54
C GLU A 108 3.46 -10.90 -4.16
N VAL A 109 4.07 -9.75 -3.84
CA VAL A 109 3.89 -9.08 -2.54
C VAL A 109 2.42 -8.69 -2.34
N ILE A 110 1.79 -8.06 -3.33
CA ILE A 110 0.39 -7.63 -3.25
C ILE A 110 -0.53 -8.85 -3.15
N ALA A 111 -0.30 -9.89 -3.96
CA ALA A 111 -1.11 -11.11 -3.91
C ALA A 111 -1.02 -11.80 -2.54
N ALA A 112 0.19 -11.93 -1.98
CA ALA A 112 0.41 -12.55 -0.68
C ALA A 112 -0.20 -11.70 0.46
N LYS A 113 0.05 -10.39 0.47
CA LYS A 113 -0.51 -9.47 1.46
C LYS A 113 -2.04 -9.44 1.40
N PHE A 114 -2.63 -9.41 0.20
CA PHE A 114 -4.08 -9.40 0.05
C PHE A 114 -4.71 -10.68 0.60
N ARG A 115 -4.17 -11.84 0.20
CA ARG A 115 -4.66 -13.14 0.66
C ARG A 115 -4.56 -13.27 2.18
N ARG A 116 -3.36 -13.11 2.73
CA ARG A 116 -3.09 -13.31 4.16
C ARG A 116 -3.74 -12.22 5.01
N GLY A 117 -3.76 -10.98 4.55
CA GLY A 117 -4.44 -9.89 5.24
C GLY A 117 -5.96 -10.08 5.33
N THR A 118 -6.57 -10.70 4.30
CA THR A 118 -7.99 -11.07 4.31
C THR A 118 -8.25 -12.23 5.28
N GLU A 119 -7.43 -13.29 5.22
CA GLU A 119 -7.55 -14.48 6.08
C GLU A 119 -7.39 -14.11 7.56
N GLU A 120 -6.46 -13.22 7.90
CA GLU A 120 -6.10 -12.91 9.29
C GLU A 120 -6.66 -11.58 9.80
N ARG A 121 -7.36 -10.82 8.96
CA ARG A 121 -7.83 -9.45 9.26
C ARG A 121 -6.71 -8.51 9.73
N ARG A 122 -5.53 -8.65 9.12
CA ARG A 122 -4.34 -7.84 9.40
C ARG A 122 -3.99 -7.00 8.16
N PRO A 123 -4.13 -5.66 8.21
CA PRO A 123 -3.83 -4.82 7.06
C PRO A 123 -2.33 -4.69 6.77
N LEU A 124 -1.50 -4.91 7.79
CA LEU A 124 -0.04 -4.97 7.68
C LEU A 124 0.44 -6.37 8.08
N ILE A 125 0.99 -7.09 7.11
CA ILE A 125 1.76 -8.32 7.30
C ILE A 125 3.09 -8.13 6.59
N GLN A 126 4.20 -8.30 7.28
CA GLN A 126 5.53 -7.98 6.75
C GLN A 126 5.93 -8.94 5.62
N VAL A 127 6.66 -8.45 4.62
CA VAL A 127 7.23 -9.27 3.54
C VAL A 127 8.14 -10.36 4.10
N SER A 128 8.87 -10.08 5.18
CA SER A 128 9.68 -11.10 5.87
C SER A 128 8.84 -12.23 6.48
N GLU A 129 7.61 -11.94 6.92
CA GLU A 129 6.67 -12.93 7.46
C GLU A 129 6.01 -13.74 6.32
N LEU A 130 5.63 -13.08 5.23
CA LEU A 130 4.94 -13.71 4.09
C LEU A 130 5.85 -14.63 3.27
N PHE A 131 7.13 -14.30 3.23
CA PHE A 131 8.13 -15.03 2.48
C PHE A 131 9.24 -15.42 3.47
N PRO A 132 9.09 -16.48 4.28
CA PRO A 132 10.16 -16.93 5.17
C PRO A 132 11.40 -17.39 4.37
N GLN A 133 12.55 -17.50 5.05
CA GLN A 133 13.78 -18.08 4.48
C GLN A 133 13.87 -19.58 4.75
#